data_AF-A0A968SX34-F1
#
_entry.id   AF-A0A968SX34-F1
#
_cell.length_a   1.000
_cell.length_b   1.000
_cell.length_c   1.000
_cell.angle_alpha   90.00
_cell.angle_beta   90.00
_cell.angle_gamma   90.00
#
_symmetry.space_group_name_H-M   'P 1'
#
loop_
_entity.id
_entity.type
_entity.pdbx_description
1 polymer ?
#
loop_
_entity_poly.entity_id
_entity_poly.type
_entity_poly.pdbx_seq_one_letter_code
_entity_poly.pdbx_strand_id
1 'polypeptide(L)'
;MEPKKTEPTRPTGNHAPGERPQSDRPIPELLRELIQESRELAKGEVDLVRTEVEELVHKAQAGIMSMAGGAVVLSAGLIVLLFAVVFGLSQVMQLWVAALLVGITTVVIGGIMAGAGKRTLKPENLKPNRTLDEVRETRQFVAKETTR
;
A
#
# COMPACT_ATOMS: atom_id res chain seq x y z
N MET A 1 -53.14 -75.55 -7.04
CA MET A 1 -51.98 -76.17 -7.73
C MET A 1 -50.72 -75.60 -7.08
N GLU A 2 -50.01 -76.41 -6.31
CA GLU A 2 -48.64 -76.20 -5.77
C GLU A 2 -47.85 -77.48 -6.14
N PRO A 3 -46.50 -77.57 -5.99
CA PRO A 3 -45.42 -76.57 -6.00
C PRO A 3 -44.18 -77.05 -6.83
N LYS A 4 -43.22 -76.18 -7.21
CA LYS A 4 -41.79 -76.59 -7.30
C LYS A 4 -40.78 -75.43 -7.34
N LYS A 5 -39.95 -75.44 -6.31
CA LYS A 5 -38.67 -74.74 -6.08
C LYS A 5 -37.59 -75.16 -7.09
N THR A 6 -36.84 -74.18 -7.63
CA THR A 6 -35.43 -74.33 -8.05
C THR A 6 -34.71 -72.98 -8.04
N GLU A 7 -33.92 -72.74 -7.00
CA GLU A 7 -32.65 -71.98 -7.04
C GLU A 7 -31.52 -72.99 -7.31
N PRO A 8 -30.22 -72.63 -7.50
CA PRO A 8 -29.59 -71.36 -7.89
C PRO A 8 -28.50 -71.55 -8.99
N THR A 9 -28.04 -70.49 -9.66
CA THR A 9 -26.72 -70.52 -10.34
C THR A 9 -25.99 -69.19 -10.21
N ARG A 10 -25.18 -69.14 -9.16
CA ARG A 10 -24.12 -68.16 -8.92
C ARG A 10 -22.94 -68.51 -9.83
N PRO A 11 -22.42 -67.60 -10.67
CA PRO A 11 -21.05 -67.72 -11.13
C PRO A 11 -20.16 -67.27 -9.98
N THR A 12 -19.50 -68.25 -9.35
CA THR A 12 -18.35 -68.05 -8.48
C THR A 12 -17.22 -67.48 -9.34
N GLY A 13 -16.96 -66.18 -9.21
CA GLY A 13 -15.82 -65.52 -9.82
C GLY A 13 -15.13 -64.67 -8.76
N ASN A 14 -14.28 -65.32 -7.96
CA ASN A 14 -13.30 -64.66 -7.10
C ASN A 14 -12.61 -63.54 -7.87
N HIS A 15 -12.87 -62.28 -7.52
CA HIS A 15 -11.86 -61.24 -7.61
C HIS A 15 -11.55 -60.86 -6.19
N ALA A 16 -10.37 -61.31 -5.76
CA ALA A 16 -9.76 -60.97 -4.49
C ALA A 16 -9.86 -59.45 -4.23
N PRO A 17 -9.83 -59.02 -2.96
CA PRO A 17 -9.51 -57.64 -2.63
C PRO A 17 -8.09 -57.38 -3.12
N GLY A 18 -7.96 -56.93 -4.36
CA GLY A 18 -6.84 -56.13 -4.80
C GLY A 18 -7.02 -54.75 -4.21
N GLU A 19 -6.90 -54.66 -2.88
CA GLU A 19 -6.35 -53.47 -2.23
C GLU A 19 -5.04 -53.23 -2.95
N ARG A 20 -5.07 -52.38 -3.98
CA ARG A 20 -3.84 -51.80 -4.50
C ARG A 20 -3.18 -51.21 -3.27
N PRO A 21 -1.91 -51.52 -3.00
CA PRO A 21 -1.29 -51.04 -1.80
C PRO A 21 -1.45 -49.52 -1.84
N GLN A 22 -2.14 -49.01 -0.83
CA GLN A 22 -1.98 -47.66 -0.35
C GLN A 22 -0.55 -47.59 0.19
N SER A 23 0.42 -47.80 -0.70
CA SER A 23 1.84 -47.70 -0.44
C SER A 23 2.04 -46.24 -0.13
N ASP A 24 2.23 -45.96 1.16
CA ASP A 24 3.10 -44.93 1.70
C ASP A 24 3.60 -44.01 0.59
N ARG A 25 2.81 -42.96 0.30
CA ARG A 25 3.30 -41.88 -0.56
C ARG A 25 4.64 -41.48 0.03
N PRO A 26 5.75 -41.60 -0.72
CA PRO A 26 7.04 -41.36 -0.14
C PRO A 26 7.05 -39.91 0.36
N ILE A 27 7.39 -39.70 1.64
CA ILE A 27 7.56 -38.40 2.30
C ILE A 27 8.21 -37.31 1.39
N PRO A 28 9.22 -37.61 0.54
CA PRO A 28 9.76 -36.61 -0.39
C PRO A 28 8.77 -36.08 -1.45
N GLU A 29 7.75 -36.84 -1.82
CA GLU A 29 6.76 -36.44 -2.83
C GLU A 29 5.70 -35.49 -2.24
N LEU A 30 5.27 -35.74 -0.99
CA LEU A 30 4.41 -34.82 -0.23
C LEU A 30 5.10 -33.48 0.08
N LEU A 31 6.41 -33.52 0.37
CA LEU A 31 7.21 -32.30 0.56
C LEU A 31 7.30 -31.48 -0.73
N ARG A 32 7.39 -32.15 -1.89
CA ARG A 32 7.46 -31.50 -3.20
C ARG A 32 6.14 -30.81 -3.57
N GLU A 33 5.01 -31.45 -3.26
CA GLU A 33 3.66 -30.92 -3.44
C GLU A 33 3.43 -29.69 -2.53
N LEU A 34 3.78 -29.77 -1.24
CA LEU A 34 3.69 -28.64 -0.30
C LEU A 34 4.56 -27.44 -0.71
N ILE A 35 5.77 -27.68 -1.23
CA ILE A 35 6.63 -26.61 -1.77
C ILE A 35 6.02 -25.98 -3.02
N GLN A 36 5.37 -26.77 -3.88
CA GLN A 36 4.67 -26.25 -5.05
C GLN A 36 3.46 -25.41 -4.65
N GLU A 37 2.62 -25.89 -3.74
CA GLU A 37 1.47 -25.15 -3.23
C GLU A 37 1.90 -23.86 -2.51
N SER A 38 2.94 -23.91 -1.66
CA SER A 38 3.46 -22.73 -0.97
C SER A 38 3.99 -21.67 -1.94
N ARG A 39 4.60 -22.08 -3.05
CA ARG A 39 5.05 -21.16 -4.11
C ARG A 39 3.88 -20.54 -4.86
N GLU A 40 2.79 -21.27 -5.02
CA GLU A 40 1.59 -20.81 -5.72
C GLU A 40 0.80 -19.81 -4.86
N LEU A 41 0.67 -20.07 -3.56
CA LEU A 41 0.17 -19.13 -2.56
C LEU A 41 1.00 -17.84 -2.49
N ALA A 42 2.33 -17.98 -2.39
CA ALA A 42 3.23 -16.82 -2.32
C ALA A 42 3.16 -15.92 -3.57
N LYS A 43 2.95 -16.50 -4.76
CA LYS A 43 2.72 -15.70 -5.98
C LYS A 43 1.43 -14.90 -5.89
N GLY A 44 0.36 -15.49 -5.37
CA GLY A 44 -0.92 -14.80 -5.16
C GLY A 44 -0.81 -13.62 -4.20
N GLU A 45 -0.09 -13.78 -3.09
CA GLU A 45 0.18 -12.68 -2.16
C GLU A 45 1.04 -11.58 -2.78
N VAL A 46 2.04 -11.93 -3.59
CA VAL A 46 2.85 -10.93 -4.31
C VAL A 46 2.01 -10.15 -5.32
N ASP A 47 1.14 -10.81 -6.08
CA ASP A 47 0.25 -10.15 -7.03
C ASP A 47 -0.78 -9.25 -6.32
N LEU A 48 -1.26 -9.67 -5.14
CA LEU A 48 -2.15 -8.86 -4.31
C LEU A 48 -1.43 -7.62 -3.77
N VAL A 49 -0.25 -7.80 -3.18
CA VAL A 49 0.58 -6.69 -2.66
C VAL A 49 0.93 -5.73 -3.78
N ARG A 50 1.27 -6.24 -4.97
CA ARG A 50 1.53 -5.40 -6.14
C ARG A 50 0.31 -4.54 -6.50
N THR A 51 -0.88 -5.14 -6.52
CA THR A 51 -2.12 -4.44 -6.81
C THR A 51 -2.41 -3.36 -5.76
N GLU A 52 -2.22 -3.66 -4.48
CA GLU A 52 -2.41 -2.70 -3.40
C GLU A 52 -1.40 -1.54 -3.49
N VAL A 53 -0.13 -1.83 -3.81
CA VAL A 53 0.88 -0.79 -4.06
C VAL A 53 0.50 0.08 -5.26
N GLU A 54 0.04 -0.52 -6.37
CA GLU A 54 -0.43 0.22 -7.55
C GLU A 54 -1.63 1.12 -7.19
N GLU A 55 -2.58 0.63 -6.39
CA GLU A 55 -3.72 1.41 -5.90
C GLU A 55 -3.27 2.56 -4.98
N LEU A 56 -2.34 2.32 -4.06
CA LEU A 56 -1.76 3.34 -3.19
C LEU A 56 -1.06 4.44 -3.99
N VAL A 57 -0.29 4.06 -5.02
CA VAL A 57 0.37 5.01 -5.92
C VAL A 57 -0.66 5.82 -6.70
N HIS A 58 -1.71 5.19 -7.22
CA HIS A 58 -2.76 5.88 -7.96
C HIS A 58 -3.54 6.87 -7.07
N LYS A 59 -3.90 6.46 -5.84
CA LYS A 59 -4.54 7.34 -4.85
C LYS A 59 -3.63 8.50 -4.47
N ALA A 60 -2.34 8.25 -4.24
CA ALA A 60 -1.37 9.31 -3.96
C ALA A 60 -1.25 10.28 -5.14
N GLN A 61 -1.18 9.78 -6.37
CA GLN A 61 -1.13 10.60 -7.58
C GLN A 61 -2.38 11.48 -7.73
N ALA A 62 -3.58 10.90 -7.59
CA ALA A 62 -4.83 11.64 -7.65
C ALA A 62 -4.91 12.71 -6.54
N GLY A 63 -4.47 12.37 -5.33
CA GLY A 63 -4.32 13.29 -4.21
C GLY A 63 -3.41 14.48 -4.55
N ILE A 64 -2.20 14.21 -5.06
CA ILE A 64 -1.25 15.25 -5.46
C ILE A 64 -1.83 16.13 -6.57
N MET A 65 -2.47 15.54 -7.58
CA MET A 65 -3.07 16.29 -8.70
C MET A 65 -4.22 17.18 -8.23
N SER A 66 -5.10 16.68 -7.37
CA SER A 66 -6.20 17.48 -6.80
C SER A 66 -5.68 18.62 -5.91
N MET A 67 -4.67 18.37 -5.09
CA MET A 67 -4.01 19.40 -4.28
C MET A 67 -3.34 20.47 -5.16
N ALA A 68 -2.63 20.06 -6.21
CA ALA A 68 -2.00 20.99 -7.15
C ALA A 68 -3.04 21.84 -7.88
N GLY A 69 -4.12 21.24 -8.39
CA GLY A 69 -5.23 21.95 -9.01
C GLY A 69 -5.90 22.96 -8.05
N GLY A 70 -6.19 22.53 -6.83
CA GLY A 70 -6.73 23.39 -5.78
C GLY A 70 -5.80 24.55 -5.44
N ALA A 71 -4.49 24.30 -5.33
CA ALA A 71 -3.49 25.33 -5.07
C ALA A 71 -3.45 26.38 -6.18
N VAL A 72 -3.59 25.99 -7.46
CA VAL A 72 -3.66 26.94 -8.59
C VAL A 72 -4.89 27.84 -8.47
N VAL A 73 -6.07 27.26 -8.24
CA VAL A 73 -7.32 28.03 -8.12
C VAL A 73 -7.28 28.96 -6.91
N LEU A 74 -6.82 28.48 -5.75
CA LEU A 74 -6.64 29.29 -4.55
C LEU A 74 -5.62 30.42 -4.77
N SER A 75 -4.53 30.16 -5.49
CA SER A 75 -3.54 31.19 -5.82
C SER A 75 -4.13 32.28 -6.71
N ALA A 76 -4.91 31.90 -7.73
CA ALA A 76 -5.60 32.86 -8.57
C ALA A 76 -6.61 33.71 -7.76
N GLY A 77 -7.41 33.08 -6.90
CA GLY A 77 -8.33 33.78 -6.01
C GLY A 77 -7.63 34.71 -5.03
N LEU A 78 -6.49 34.29 -4.48
CA LEU A 78 -5.65 35.10 -3.60
C LEU A 78 -5.14 36.36 -4.32
N ILE A 79 -4.66 36.24 -5.56
CA ILE A 79 -4.22 37.39 -6.37
C ILE A 79 -5.36 38.41 -6.55
N VAL A 80 -6.56 37.94 -6.87
CA VAL A 80 -7.74 38.81 -7.01
C VAL A 80 -8.07 39.50 -5.68
N LEU A 81 -8.02 38.77 -4.57
CA LEU A 81 -8.26 39.34 -3.24
C LEU A 81 -7.20 40.36 -2.84
N LEU A 82 -5.93 40.12 -3.14
CA LEU A 82 -4.84 41.08 -2.92
C LEU A 82 -5.07 42.37 -3.73
N PHE A 83 -5.50 42.27 -4.99
CA PHE A 83 -5.88 43.46 -5.77
C PHE A 83 -7.04 44.21 -5.11
N ALA A 84 -8.07 43.51 -4.61
CA ALA A 84 -9.17 44.14 -3.91
C ALA A 84 -8.69 44.91 -2.66
N VAL A 85 -7.76 44.35 -1.89
CA VAL A 85 -7.15 45.05 -0.74
C VAL A 85 -6.36 46.27 -1.19
N VAL A 86 -5.55 46.16 -2.26
CA VAL A 86 -4.76 47.28 -2.79
C VAL A 86 -5.67 48.42 -3.25
N PHE A 87 -6.73 48.13 -4.01
CA PHE A 87 -7.70 49.14 -4.45
C PHE A 87 -8.55 49.71 -3.31
N GLY A 88 -8.82 48.91 -2.27
CA GLY A 88 -9.48 49.39 -1.06
C GLY A 88 -8.60 50.38 -0.28
N LEU A 89 -7.33 50.04 -0.06
CA LEU A 89 -6.37 50.93 0.60
C LEU A 89 -6.07 52.17 -0.24
N SER A 90 -6.11 52.08 -1.57
CA SER A 90 -5.85 53.25 -2.43
C SER A 90 -6.89 54.37 -2.29
N GLN A 91 -8.02 54.12 -1.60
CA GLN A 91 -8.99 55.17 -1.26
C GLN A 91 -8.50 56.10 -0.14
N VAL A 92 -7.53 55.66 0.68
CA VAL A 92 -7.00 56.42 1.81
C VAL A 92 -5.52 56.80 1.67
N MET A 93 -4.80 56.18 0.72
CA MET A 93 -3.38 56.47 0.44
C MET A 93 -3.06 56.31 -1.06
N GLN A 94 -1.87 56.74 -1.50
CA GLN A 94 -1.46 56.58 -2.90
C GLN A 94 -1.36 55.10 -3.31
N LEU A 95 -1.80 54.78 -4.52
CA LEU A 95 -1.88 53.40 -5.03
C LEU A 95 -0.56 52.62 -4.92
N TRP A 96 0.58 53.27 -5.21
CA TRP A 96 1.89 52.62 -5.12
C TRP A 96 2.27 52.27 -3.67
N VAL A 97 1.89 53.10 -2.69
CA VAL A 97 2.13 52.83 -1.26
C VAL A 97 1.28 51.66 -0.79
N ALA A 98 0.00 51.63 -1.17
CA ALA A 98 -0.90 50.52 -0.87
C ALA A 98 -0.36 49.19 -1.43
N ALA A 99 0.06 49.20 -2.71
CA ALA A 99 0.65 48.04 -3.37
C ALA A 99 1.93 47.56 -2.68
N LEU A 100 2.82 48.46 -2.26
CA LEU A 100 4.03 48.09 -1.53
C LEU A 100 3.72 47.47 -0.16
N LEU A 101 2.80 48.05 0.61
CA LEU A 101 2.46 47.55 1.94
C LEU A 101 1.86 46.13 1.87
N VAL A 102 0.90 45.93 0.97
CA VAL A 102 0.27 44.63 0.76
C VAL A 102 1.29 43.62 0.21
N GLY A 103 2.14 44.04 -0.73
CA GLY A 103 3.20 43.21 -1.32
C GLY A 103 4.20 42.73 -0.27
N ILE A 104 4.73 43.63 0.55
CA ILE A 104 5.67 43.28 1.63
C ILE A 104 5.02 42.32 2.62
N THR A 105 3.79 42.62 3.07
CA THR A 105 3.05 41.76 4.00
C THR A 105 2.86 40.35 3.45
N THR A 106 2.48 40.24 2.17
CA THR A 106 2.28 38.97 1.48
C THR A 106 3.59 38.19 1.34
N VAL A 107 4.70 38.86 0.98
CA VAL A 107 6.03 38.24 0.88
C VAL A 107 6.50 37.69 2.23
N VAL A 108 6.27 38.42 3.33
CA VAL A 108 6.63 37.96 4.68
C VAL A 108 5.84 36.71 5.04
N ILE A 109 4.52 36.72 4.87
CA ILE A 109 3.66 35.57 5.17
C ILE A 109 4.06 34.36 4.29
N GLY A 110 4.21 34.57 2.99
CA GLY A 110 4.63 33.54 2.04
C GLY A 110 6.01 32.97 2.36
N GLY A 111 6.96 33.82 2.77
CA GLY A 111 8.29 33.40 3.20
C GLY A 111 8.27 32.52 4.46
N ILE A 112 7.44 32.86 5.45
CA ILE A 112 7.26 32.04 6.66
C ILE A 112 6.66 30.67 6.29
N MET A 113 5.60 30.64 5.48
CA MET A 113 4.96 29.40 5.05
C MET A 113 5.90 28.52 4.23
N ALA A 114 6.62 29.10 3.27
CA ALA A 114 7.61 28.38 2.46
C ALA A 114 8.75 27.82 3.33
N GLY A 115 9.21 28.60 4.31
CA GLY A 115 10.20 28.18 5.28
C GLY A 115 9.72 27.00 6.14
N ALA A 116 8.48 27.03 6.61
CA ALA A 116 7.87 25.94 7.36
C ALA A 116 7.72 24.67 6.50
N GLY A 117 7.19 24.79 5.28
CA GLY A 117 7.05 23.65 4.36
C GLY A 117 8.39 23.01 4.02
N LYS A 118 9.43 23.82 3.74
CA LYS A 118 10.78 23.33 3.47
C LYS A 118 11.36 22.54 4.65
N ARG A 119 11.04 22.91 5.90
CA ARG A 119 11.49 22.17 7.09
C ARG A 119 10.80 20.81 7.18
N THR A 120 9.50 20.73 6.92
CA THR A 120 8.74 19.46 6.97
C THR A 120 9.21 18.47 5.90
N LEU A 121 9.57 18.95 4.72
CA LEU A 121 10.01 18.11 3.60
C LEU A 121 11.49 17.68 3.68
N LYS A 122 12.22 18.04 4.74
CA LYS A 122 13.61 17.61 4.88
C LYS A 122 13.70 16.08 5.01
N PRO A 123 14.68 15.42 4.35
CA PRO A 123 14.87 13.98 4.45
C PRO A 123 15.00 13.49 5.89
N GLU A 124 15.59 14.30 6.79
CA GLU A 124 15.69 13.96 8.21
C GLU A 124 14.32 13.78 8.89
N ASN A 125 13.31 14.55 8.48
CA ASN A 125 11.95 14.52 9.03
C ASN A 125 11.03 13.51 8.34
N LEU A 126 11.46 12.98 7.18
CA LEU A 126 10.74 11.97 6.40
C LEU A 126 11.25 10.54 6.69
N LYS A 127 12.30 10.39 7.51
CA LYS A 127 12.77 9.07 7.95
C LYS A 127 11.77 8.47 8.95
N PRO A 128 11.27 7.24 8.73
CA PRO A 128 10.46 6.54 9.73
C PRO A 128 11.32 6.20 10.94
N ASN A 129 11.28 7.05 11.99
CA ASN A 129 12.14 6.88 13.17
C ASN A 129 11.83 5.56 13.91
N ARG A 130 10.55 5.17 13.99
CA ARG A 130 10.11 3.95 14.67
C ARG A 130 10.56 2.67 13.93
N THR A 131 10.38 2.63 12.61
CA THR A 131 10.64 1.43 11.80
C THR A 131 12.13 1.11 11.68
N LEU A 132 12.99 2.13 11.65
CA LEU A 132 14.44 1.92 11.56
C LEU A 132 15.04 1.42 12.88
N ASP A 133 14.48 1.81 14.01
CA ASP A 133 14.94 1.36 15.33
C ASP A 133 14.54 -0.10 15.58
N GLU A 134 13.32 -0.51 15.22
CA GLU A 134 12.86 -1.90 15.34
C GLU A 134 13.66 -2.86 14.42
N VAL A 135 13.98 -2.43 13.19
CA VAL A 135 14.83 -3.21 12.27
C VAL A 135 16.27 -3.32 12.77
N ARG A 136 16.79 -2.29 13.45
CA ARG A 136 18.14 -2.33 14.07
C ARG A 136 18.17 -3.25 15.28
N GLU A 137 17.15 -3.22 16.14
CA GLU A 137 17.05 -4.12 17.29
C GLU A 137 17.03 -5.58 16.84
N THR A 138 16.22 -5.90 15.83
CA THR A 138 16.10 -7.27 15.28
C THR A 138 17.45 -7.80 14.77
N ARG A 139 18.26 -6.97 14.11
CA ARG A 139 19.60 -7.37 13.65
C ARG A 139 20.57 -7.63 14.81
N GLN A 140 20.44 -6.90 15.92
CA GLN A 140 21.31 -7.09 17.08
C GLN A 140 20.99 -8.39 17.84
N PHE A 141 19.74 -8.84 17.83
CA PHE A 141 19.36 -10.14 18.39
C PHE A 141 19.89 -11.30 17.54
N VAL A 142 19.74 -11.25 16.21
CA VAL A 142 20.23 -12.30 15.30
C VAL A 142 21.76 -12.42 15.30
N ALA A 143 22.48 -11.30 15.38
CA ALA A 143 23.94 -11.28 15.45
C ALA A 143 24.48 -11.89 16.76
N LYS A 144 23.74 -11.75 17.87
CA LYS A 144 24.11 -12.31 19.18
C LYS A 144 23.88 -13.81 19.28
N GLU A 145 22.84 -14.36 18.64
CA GLU A 145 22.58 -15.80 18.64
C GLU A 145 23.53 -16.61 17.75
N THR A 146 24.05 -16.01 16.67
CA THR A 146 24.95 -16.73 15.74
C THR A 146 26.39 -16.86 16.27
N THR A 147 26.74 -16.18 17.38
CA THR A 147 28.10 -16.15 17.95
C THR A 147 28.26 -17.05 19.19
N ARG A 148 27.32 -17.97 19.48
CA ARG A 148 27.41 -18.88 20.63
C ARG A 148 27.53 -20.34 20.22
#